data_AF-A0A2D8QXT9-F1
#
_entry.id   AF-A0A2D8QXT9-F1
#
_cell.length_a   1.000
_cell.length_b   1.000
_cell.length_c   1.000
_cell.angle_alpha   90.00
_cell.angle_beta   90.00
_cell.angle_gamma   90.00
#
_symmetry.space_group_name_H-M   'P 1'
#
loop_
_entity.id
_entity.type
_entity.pdbx_description
1 polymer ?
#
loop_
_entity_poly.entity_id
_entity_poly.type
_entity_poly.pdbx_seq_one_letter_code
_entity_poly.pdbx_strand_id
1 'polypeptide(L)'
;MSDRNETPHLILQQLGQKKCNGSAESATENITIEQIKAVVSKQESKLTGADLSAMCREIMGTCVAMRIKVEGMDAREAIQATKEGRFNEYFA
;
A
#
# COMPACT_ATOMS: atom_id res chain seq x y z
N MET A 1 -2.93 -14.48 -14.08
CA MET A 1 -2.99 -13.01 -13.94
C MET A 1 -1.81 -12.44 -14.72
N SER A 2 -1.88 -11.20 -15.22
CA SER A 2 -0.85 -10.64 -16.11
C SER A 2 0.52 -10.57 -15.44
N ASP A 3 1.62 -10.81 -16.17
CA ASP A 3 3.01 -10.80 -15.68
C ASP A 3 3.56 -9.40 -15.35
N ARG A 4 2.68 -8.42 -15.12
CA ARG A 4 3.06 -7.01 -14.90
C ARG A 4 3.62 -6.82 -13.50
N ASN A 5 4.87 -6.35 -13.42
CA ASN A 5 5.57 -6.05 -12.17
C ASN A 5 5.50 -4.54 -11.82
N GLU A 6 4.28 -4.01 -11.76
CA GLU A 6 3.96 -2.62 -11.40
C GLU A 6 3.29 -2.58 -10.01
N THR A 7 3.55 -1.55 -9.23
CA THR A 7 3.02 -1.40 -7.87
C THR A 7 1.50 -1.58 -7.76
N PRO A 8 0.65 -0.94 -8.59
CA PRO A 8 -0.80 -1.16 -8.55
C PRO A 8 -1.20 -2.62 -8.79
N HIS A 9 -0.47 -3.31 -9.68
CA HIS A 9 -0.75 -4.70 -10.02
C HIS A 9 -0.43 -5.64 -8.86
N LEU A 10 0.70 -5.42 -8.19
CA LEU A 10 1.11 -6.18 -7.02
C LEU A 10 0.16 -5.95 -5.83
N ILE A 11 -0.34 -4.73 -5.64
CA ILE A 11 -1.35 -4.42 -4.62
C ILE A 11 -2.64 -5.22 -4.89
N LEU A 12 -3.16 -5.19 -6.12
CA LEU A 12 -4.34 -5.98 -6.49
C LEU A 12 -4.12 -7.48 -6.32
N GLN A 13 -2.92 -7.97 -6.61
CA GLN A 13 -2.55 -9.37 -6.39
C GLN A 13 -2.57 -9.75 -4.90
N GLN A 14 -2.07 -8.89 -4.00
CA GLN A 14 -2.17 -9.13 -2.55
C GLN A 14 -3.62 -9.21 -2.08
N LEU A 15 -4.51 -8.42 -2.68
CA LEU A 15 -5.93 -8.37 -2.34
C LEU A 15 -6.79 -9.42 -3.06
N GLY A 16 -6.22 -10.17 -4.01
CA GLY A 16 -6.98 -11.09 -4.86
C GLY A 16 -7.99 -10.39 -5.79
N GLN A 17 -7.81 -9.10 -6.06
CA GLN A 17 -8.74 -8.27 -6.82
C GLN A 17 -8.31 -8.15 -8.29
N LYS A 18 -9.29 -7.95 -9.19
CA LYS A 18 -9.03 -7.74 -10.62
C LYS A 18 -8.96 -6.27 -11.03
N LYS A 19 -9.59 -5.38 -10.26
CA LYS A 19 -9.76 -3.95 -10.57
C LYS A 19 -9.72 -3.13 -9.28
N CYS A 20 -9.42 -1.85 -9.41
CA CYS A 20 -9.48 -0.87 -8.33
C CYS A 20 -10.89 -0.29 -8.17
N ASN A 21 -11.09 0.46 -7.08
CA ASN A 21 -12.35 1.10 -6.75
C ASN A 21 -12.69 2.26 -7.68
N GLY A 22 -13.94 2.26 -8.16
CA GLY A 22 -14.46 3.31 -9.04
C GLY A 22 -14.65 4.66 -8.34
N SER A 23 -14.97 4.64 -7.04
CA SER A 23 -15.18 5.85 -6.22
C SER A 23 -14.68 5.64 -4.79
N ALA A 24 -14.54 6.73 -4.03
CA ALA A 24 -14.18 6.63 -2.61
C ALA A 24 -15.33 6.05 -1.78
N GLU A 25 -16.58 6.32 -2.18
CA GLU A 25 -17.79 5.80 -1.53
C GLU A 25 -17.91 4.28 -1.70
N SER A 26 -17.46 3.75 -2.84
CA SER A 26 -17.44 2.32 -3.12
C SER A 26 -16.22 1.61 -2.56
N ALA A 27 -15.31 2.29 -1.85
CA ALA A 27 -14.05 1.71 -1.40
C ALA A 27 -14.25 0.79 -0.19
N THR A 28 -14.23 -0.53 -0.45
CA THR A 28 -14.41 -1.57 0.57
C THR A 28 -13.11 -2.32 0.88
N GLU A 29 -12.17 -2.25 -0.02
CA GLU A 29 -10.93 -3.00 -0.06
C GLU A 29 -9.94 -2.38 0.92
N ASN A 30 -9.27 -3.27 1.65
CA ASN A 30 -8.30 -2.91 2.65
C ASN A 30 -7.04 -3.74 2.48
N ILE A 31 -5.88 -3.10 2.50
CA ILE A 31 -4.57 -3.75 2.53
C ILE A 31 -3.91 -3.56 3.90
N THR A 32 -3.24 -4.59 4.40
CA THR A 32 -2.46 -4.50 5.65
C THR A 32 -1.04 -4.04 5.41
N ILE A 33 -0.35 -3.58 6.46
CA ILE A 33 1.06 -3.19 6.40
C ILE A 33 1.93 -4.40 6.06
N GLU A 34 1.59 -5.59 6.53
CA GLU A 34 2.30 -6.82 6.15
C GLU A 34 2.22 -7.11 4.65
N GLN A 35 1.02 -6.95 4.06
CA GLN A 35 0.84 -7.08 2.62
C GLN A 35 1.59 -5.99 1.85
N ILE A 36 1.62 -4.76 2.37
CA ILE A 36 2.43 -3.67 1.80
C ILE A 36 3.92 -4.02 1.84
N LYS A 37 4.44 -4.56 2.95
CA LYS A 37 5.84 -5.03 3.06
C LYS A 37 6.16 -6.09 2.01
N ALA A 38 5.23 -7.00 1.73
CA ALA A 38 5.40 -7.98 0.66
C ALA A 38 5.47 -7.33 -0.74
N VAL A 39 4.76 -6.22 -0.97
CA VAL A 39 4.88 -5.42 -2.21
C VAL A 39 6.23 -4.69 -2.25
N VAL A 40 6.66 -4.08 -1.14
CA VAL A 40 7.97 -3.41 -1.02
C VAL A 40 9.09 -4.37 -1.40
N SER A 41 9.13 -5.57 -0.82
CA SER A 41 10.17 -6.57 -1.12
C SER A 41 10.25 -6.94 -2.61
N LYS A 42 9.15 -6.84 -3.37
CA LYS A 42 9.12 -7.10 -4.81
C LYS A 42 9.50 -5.88 -5.66
N GLN A 43 9.43 -4.68 -5.09
CA GLN A 43 9.66 -3.42 -5.79
C GLN A 43 10.86 -2.64 -5.26
N GLU A 44 11.62 -3.19 -4.31
CA GLU A 44 12.67 -2.50 -3.57
C GLU A 44 13.66 -1.75 -4.48
N SER A 45 14.08 -2.36 -5.60
CA SER A 45 14.99 -1.73 -6.57
C SER A 45 14.42 -0.54 -7.34
N LYS A 46 13.10 -0.29 -7.26
CA LYS A 46 12.38 0.79 -7.91
C LYS A 46 11.87 1.85 -6.92
N LEU A 47 11.98 1.59 -5.61
CA LEU A 47 11.55 2.52 -4.58
C LEU A 47 12.69 3.47 -4.21
N THR A 48 12.33 4.64 -3.68
CA THR A 48 13.29 5.70 -3.34
C THR A 48 13.36 6.00 -1.84
N GLY A 49 12.51 5.34 -1.05
CA GLY A 49 12.50 5.47 0.40
C GLY A 49 13.82 5.04 1.05
N ALA A 50 14.33 5.86 1.96
CA ALA A 50 15.58 5.60 2.68
C ALA A 50 15.50 4.44 3.69
N ASP A 51 14.30 4.11 4.14
CA ASP A 51 14.03 3.05 5.11
C ASP A 51 12.71 2.32 4.74
N LEU A 52 12.43 1.20 5.43
CA LEU A 52 11.24 0.40 5.18
C LEU A 52 9.94 1.19 5.38
N SER A 53 9.89 2.06 6.40
CA SER A 53 8.73 2.92 6.65
C SER A 53 8.49 3.89 5.50
N ALA A 54 9.55 4.50 4.96
CA ALA A 54 9.52 5.40 3.82
C ALA A 54 9.08 4.67 2.54
N MET A 55 9.62 3.48 2.29
CA MET A 55 9.20 2.64 1.17
C MET A 55 7.72 2.23 1.29
N CYS A 56 7.26 1.84 2.48
CA CYS A 56 5.85 1.52 2.70
C CYS A 56 4.94 2.73 2.43
N ARG A 57 5.32 3.95 2.84
CA ARG A 57 4.56 5.17 2.52
C ARG A 57 4.48 5.44 1.02
N GLU A 58 5.53 5.14 0.26
CA GLU A 58 5.53 5.26 -1.20
C GLU A 58 4.49 4.33 -1.84
N ILE A 59 4.44 3.07 -1.39
CA ILE A 59 3.40 2.11 -1.81
C ILE A 59 2.00 2.57 -1.37
N MET A 60 1.83 3.06 -0.14
CA MET A 60 0.56 3.62 0.35
C MET A 60 0.08 4.80 -0.51
N GLY A 61 1.00 5.59 -1.08
CA GLY A 61 0.65 6.65 -2.04
C GLY A 61 -0.07 6.11 -3.28
N THR A 62 0.29 4.90 -3.72
CA THR A 62 -0.44 4.21 -4.81
C THR A 62 -1.84 3.80 -4.34
N CYS A 63 -2.00 3.35 -3.09
CA CYS A 63 -3.30 3.02 -2.51
C CYS A 63 -4.25 4.23 -2.49
N VAL A 64 -3.75 5.46 -2.31
CA VAL A 64 -4.55 6.69 -2.42
C VAL A 64 -5.19 6.81 -3.81
N ALA A 65 -4.41 6.63 -4.87
CA ALA A 65 -4.91 6.71 -6.25
C ALA A 65 -5.89 5.57 -6.58
N MET A 66 -5.66 4.40 -5.99
CA MET A 66 -6.50 3.20 -6.16
C MET A 66 -7.75 3.19 -5.27
N ARG A 67 -7.86 4.15 -4.34
CA ARG A 67 -8.93 4.25 -3.34
C ARG A 67 -9.05 2.94 -2.55
N ILE A 68 -7.91 2.46 -2.06
CA ILE A 68 -7.79 1.28 -1.19
C ILE A 68 -7.45 1.77 0.21
N LYS A 69 -8.15 1.24 1.22
CA LYS A 69 -7.88 1.53 2.62
C LYS A 69 -6.62 0.80 3.08
N VAL A 70 -5.94 1.36 4.06
CA VAL A 70 -4.74 0.77 4.67
C VAL A 70 -5.01 0.63 6.15
N GLU A 71 -4.92 -0.57 6.71
CA GLU A 71 -5.28 -0.84 8.12
C GLU A 71 -6.66 -0.28 8.53
N GLY A 72 -7.62 -0.36 7.62
CA GLY A 72 -9.00 0.09 7.83
C GLY A 72 -9.23 1.60 7.71
N MET A 73 -8.18 2.41 7.58
CA MET A 73 -8.27 3.87 7.44
C MET A 73 -8.00 4.33 6.00
N ASP A 74 -8.32 5.60 5.70
CA ASP A 74 -7.99 6.17 4.40
C ASP A 74 -6.46 6.14 4.19
N ALA A 75 -6.01 5.89 2.96
CA ALA A 75 -4.58 5.77 2.69
C ALA A 75 -3.80 7.06 3.01
N ARG A 76 -4.41 8.25 2.93
CA ARG A 76 -3.78 9.51 3.32
C ARG A 76 -3.59 9.59 4.84
N GLU A 77 -4.57 9.10 5.59
CA GLU A 77 -4.52 9.01 7.06
C GLU A 77 -3.46 7.99 7.48
N ALA A 78 -3.40 6.84 6.82
CA ALA A 78 -2.38 5.82 7.09
C ALA A 78 -0.96 6.34 6.87
N ILE A 79 -0.71 7.08 5.77
CA ILE A 79 0.59 7.71 5.51
C ILE A 79 0.98 8.66 6.66
N GLN A 80 0.02 9.44 7.15
CA GLN A 80 0.26 10.36 8.26
C GLN A 80 0.51 9.60 9.57
N ALA A 81 -0.28 8.56 9.87
CA ALA A 81 -0.09 7.69 11.01
C ALA A 81 1.28 6.98 10.99
N THR A 82 1.77 6.57 9.82
CA THR A 82 3.13 6.02 9.66
C THR A 82 4.19 7.06 9.98
N LYS A 83 4.03 8.33 9.57
CA LYS A 83 4.98 9.41 9.91
C LYS A 83 4.99 9.72 11.40
N GLU A 84 3.84 9.61 12.06
CA GLU A 84 3.69 9.79 13.50
C GLU A 84 4.17 8.57 14.32
N GLY A 85 4.58 7.50 13.64
CA GLY A 85 5.12 6.31 14.27
C GLY A 85 4.09 5.34 14.84
N ARG A 86 2.80 5.50 14.51
CA ARG A 86 1.72 4.61 15.00
C ARG A 86 1.88 3.16 14.55
N PHE A 87 2.67 2.92 13.51
CA PHE A 87 2.93 1.61 12.94
C PHE A 87 4.39 1.16 13.09
N ASN A 88 5.16 1.80 13.97
CA ASN A 88 6.59 1.50 14.15
C ASN A 88 6.85 0.04 14.51
N GLU A 89 5.92 -0.63 15.19
CA GLU A 89 6.02 -2.07 15.49
C GLU A 89 6.17 -2.96 14.25
N TYR A 90 5.65 -2.53 13.10
CA TYR A 90 5.79 -3.25 11.84
C TYR A 90 7.15 -3.02 11.16
N PHE A 91 7.90 -2.01 11.58
CA PHE A 91 9.15 -1.56 10.97
C PHE A 91 10.37 -1.70 11.91
N ALA A 92 10.15 -2.08 13.16
CA ALA A 92 11.16 -2.31 14.18
C ALA A 92 11.92 -3.63 13.97
#